data_AF-A0A4Y8SD16-F1
#
_entry.id   AF-A0A4Y8SD16-F1
#
_cell.length_a   1.000
_cell.length_b   1.000
_cell.length_c   1.000
_cell.angle_alpha   90.00
_cell.angle_beta   90.00
_cell.angle_gamma   90.00
#
_symmetry.space_group_name_H-M   'P 1'
#
loop_
_entity.id
_entity.type
_entity.pdbx_description
1 polymer ?
#
loop_
_entity_poly.entity_id
_entity_poly.type
_entity_poly.pdbx_seq_one_letter_code
_entity_poly.pdbx_strand_id
1 'polypeptide(L)'
;MQIRHLPFVGIFVLMSFLLLVAVSMTDRTCDALNYYRINRDFLGDIDAQFLAVGLFAGGVAVYYLITRLFKWDNEIFKYAYWGLLPLLVFHGAILTVSHNLKVGATERSICNKTTRAKKSGGMVSTNLTLKEYLYLQPNRREFPNLPPTSKNITIWFNGGDFIGDYTLQLTFTCSVKETIGKNERWTVKNINKAVGTKTVSYLDFDR
;
A
#
# COMPACT_ATOMS: atom_id res chain seq x y z
N MET A 1 -35.06 -20.41 23.95
CA MET A 1 -33.69 -19.93 24.20
C MET A 1 -33.64 -18.45 23.85
N GLN A 2 -33.67 -17.55 24.83
CA GLN A 2 -33.33 -16.14 24.59
C GLN A 2 -31.90 -16.09 24.07
N ILE A 3 -31.69 -15.46 22.92
CA ILE A 3 -30.40 -15.39 22.23
C ILE A 3 -29.49 -14.44 23.04
N ARG A 4 -28.93 -14.92 24.15
CA ARG A 4 -28.04 -14.15 25.05
C ARG A 4 -26.72 -13.72 24.39
N HIS A 5 -26.46 -14.14 23.16
CA HIS A 5 -25.29 -13.78 22.37
C HIS A 5 -25.56 -12.72 21.28
N LEU A 6 -26.83 -12.32 21.09
CA LEU A 6 -27.24 -11.29 20.13
C LEU A 6 -26.44 -9.97 20.26
N PRO A 7 -26.11 -9.45 21.47
CA PRO A 7 -25.34 -8.21 21.57
C PRO A 7 -23.90 -8.37 21.03
N PHE A 8 -23.27 -9.54 21.20
CA PHE A 8 -21.91 -9.78 20.69
C PHE A 8 -21.88 -9.89 19.16
N VAL A 9 -22.89 -10.53 18.58
CA VAL A 9 -23.05 -10.57 17.12
C VAL A 9 -23.32 -9.16 16.58
N GLY A 10 -24.16 -8.38 17.26
CA GLY A 10 -24.40 -6.97 16.91
C GLY A 10 -23.13 -6.12 16.94
N ILE A 11 -22.31 -6.25 17.99
CA ILE A 11 -21.00 -5.57 18.10
C ILE A 11 -20.06 -6.03 17.00
N PHE A 12 -20.02 -7.33 16.68
CA PHE A 12 -19.17 -7.86 15.61
C PHE A 12 -19.58 -7.30 14.24
N VAL A 13 -20.87 -7.25 13.93
CA VAL A 13 -21.39 -6.68 12.68
C VAL A 13 -21.10 -5.18 12.61
N LEU A 14 -21.30 -4.44 13.70
CA LEU A 14 -21.00 -3.01 13.78
C LEU A 14 -19.50 -2.75 13.60
N MET A 15 -18.63 -3.51 14.29
CA MET A 15 -17.18 -3.41 14.15
C MET A 15 -16.72 -3.77 12.73
N SER A 16 -17.29 -4.81 12.13
CA SER A 16 -17.03 -5.20 10.74
C SER A 16 -17.37 -4.06 9.78
N PHE A 17 -18.54 -3.43 9.97
CA PHE A 17 -18.97 -2.31 9.14
C PHE A 17 -18.10 -1.08 9.34
N LEU A 18 -17.79 -0.71 10.60
CA LEU A 18 -16.91 0.42 10.90
C LEU A 18 -15.50 0.20 10.36
N LEU A 19 -14.97 -1.01 10.46
CA LEU A 19 -13.68 -1.37 9.88
C LEU A 19 -13.74 -1.38 8.37
N LEU A 20 -14.81 -1.86 7.73
CA LEU A 20 -14.98 -1.76 6.28
C LEU A 20 -15.00 -0.30 5.82
N VAL A 21 -15.69 0.58 6.55
CA VAL A 21 -15.70 2.02 6.27
C VAL A 21 -14.31 2.61 6.50
N ALA A 22 -13.66 2.31 7.63
CA ALA A 22 -12.33 2.81 7.93
C ALA A 22 -11.29 2.32 6.91
N VAL A 23 -11.34 1.03 6.56
CA VAL A 23 -10.53 0.41 5.52
C VAL A 23 -10.86 1.09 4.19
N SER A 24 -12.09 1.12 3.67
CA SER A 24 -12.39 1.84 2.40
C SER A 24 -12.04 3.33 2.38
N MET A 25 -12.09 4.03 3.52
CA MET A 25 -11.66 5.43 3.65
C MET A 25 -10.13 5.58 3.75
N THR A 26 -9.43 4.55 4.24
CA THR A 26 -7.97 4.54 4.42
C THR A 26 -7.23 3.67 3.39
N ASP A 27 -7.94 2.84 2.62
CA ASP A 27 -7.54 1.97 1.52
C ASP A 27 -7.29 2.83 0.30
N ARG A 28 -6.25 3.61 0.47
CA ARG A 28 -5.20 3.59 -0.53
C ARG A 28 -4.02 2.91 0.15
N THR A 29 -4.24 1.66 0.57
CA THR A 29 -3.17 0.69 0.81
C THR A 29 -2.33 0.70 -0.44
N CYS A 30 -1.17 1.31 -0.27
CA CYS A 30 -0.33 1.66 -1.38
C CYS A 30 0.54 0.46 -1.70
N ASP A 31 -0.10 -0.64 -2.13
CA ASP A 31 0.60 -1.83 -2.64
C ASP A 31 1.62 -1.43 -3.72
N ALA A 32 1.29 -0.35 -4.42
CA ALA A 32 2.14 0.36 -5.34
C ALA A 32 3.45 0.93 -4.74
N LEU A 33 3.40 1.51 -3.54
CA LEU A 33 4.59 2.01 -2.82
C LEU A 33 5.41 0.85 -2.23
N ASN A 34 4.76 -0.23 -1.83
CA ASN A 34 5.41 -1.49 -1.46
C ASN A 34 6.12 -2.14 -2.65
N TYR A 35 5.92 -1.66 -3.87
CA TYR A 35 6.78 -2.06 -4.98
C TYR A 35 8.09 -1.27 -5.01
N TYR A 36 8.11 -0.04 -4.45
CA TYR A 36 9.34 0.72 -4.26
C TYR A 36 10.09 0.30 -2.98
N ARG A 37 9.38 -0.14 -1.94
CA ARG A 37 9.94 -0.69 -0.69
C ARG A 37 9.98 -2.21 -0.77
N ILE A 38 11.15 -2.85 -0.68
CA ILE A 38 11.38 -4.30 -0.94
C ILE A 38 10.55 -5.28 -0.05
N ASN A 39 9.66 -4.83 0.82
CA ASN A 39 8.76 -5.70 1.60
C ASN A 39 7.41 -5.86 0.90
N ARG A 40 7.22 -7.01 0.24
CA ARG A 40 5.90 -7.49 -0.18
C ARG A 40 5.20 -8.12 1.02
N ASP A 41 4.17 -7.46 1.53
CA ASP A 41 3.07 -8.17 2.19
C ASP A 41 2.01 -8.47 1.13
N PHE A 42 1.81 -9.76 0.86
CA PHE A 42 1.17 -10.30 -0.35
C PHE A 42 -0.32 -10.68 -0.14
N LEU A 43 -0.94 -10.29 0.97
CA LEU A 43 -2.32 -10.69 1.26
C LEU A 43 -3.27 -9.57 0.84
N GLY A 44 -3.82 -9.72 -0.37
CA GLY A 44 -4.72 -8.76 -1.00
C GLY A 44 -6.08 -8.62 -0.30
N ASP A 45 -6.65 -7.43 -0.45
CA ASP A 45 -7.86 -6.90 0.23
C ASP A 45 -9.14 -7.74 0.12
N ILE A 46 -9.19 -8.75 -0.74
CA ILE A 46 -10.38 -9.59 -0.93
C ILE A 46 -10.33 -10.84 -0.03
N ASP A 47 -9.14 -11.31 0.38
CA ASP A 47 -9.00 -12.50 1.23
C ASP A 47 -9.25 -12.19 2.72
N ALA A 48 -9.00 -10.95 3.16
CA ALA A 48 -9.06 -10.57 4.57
C ALA A 48 -10.48 -10.66 5.16
N GLN A 49 -11.52 -10.34 4.38
CA GLN A 49 -12.91 -10.41 4.86
C GLN A 49 -13.41 -11.84 4.99
N PHE A 50 -13.10 -12.70 4.02
CA PHE A 50 -13.42 -14.13 4.10
C PHE A 50 -12.64 -14.81 5.24
N LEU A 51 -11.37 -14.45 5.42
CA LEU A 51 -10.56 -14.91 6.54
C LEU A 51 -11.18 -14.47 7.88
N ALA A 52 -11.64 -13.21 7.99
CA ALA A 52 -12.25 -12.69 9.21
C ALA A 52 -13.55 -13.43 9.57
N VAL A 53 -14.42 -13.68 8.57
CA VAL A 53 -15.64 -14.48 8.77
C VAL A 53 -15.30 -15.91 9.19
N GLY A 54 -14.31 -16.53 8.54
CA GLY A 54 -13.83 -17.88 8.87
C GLY A 54 -13.26 -17.98 10.28
N LEU A 55 -12.41 -17.03 10.68
CA LEU A 55 -11.84 -16.95 12.03
C LEU A 55 -12.91 -16.70 13.09
N PHE A 56 -13.90 -15.85 12.80
CA PHE A 56 -15.00 -15.61 13.72
C PHE A 56 -15.85 -16.88 13.89
N ALA A 57 -16.29 -17.50 12.79
CA ALA A 57 -17.07 -18.73 12.85
C ALA A 57 -16.31 -19.87 13.56
N GLY A 58 -15.01 -20.01 13.27
CA GLY A 58 -14.12 -20.94 13.97
C GLY A 58 -13.99 -20.65 15.46
N GLY A 59 -13.82 -19.38 15.84
CA GLY A 59 -13.79 -18.95 17.24
C GLY A 59 -15.11 -19.25 17.97
N VAL A 60 -16.25 -19.00 17.34
CA VAL A 60 -17.55 -19.39 17.91
C VAL A 60 -17.63 -20.90 18.13
N ALA A 61 -17.20 -21.72 17.16
CA ALA A 61 -17.18 -23.17 17.31
C ALA A 61 -16.26 -23.64 18.45
N VAL A 62 -15.07 -23.03 18.57
CA VAL A 62 -14.12 -23.31 19.67
C VAL A 62 -14.72 -22.96 21.03
N TYR A 63 -15.39 -21.82 21.16
CA TYR A 63 -16.08 -21.45 22.39
C TYR A 63 -17.10 -22.51 22.83
N TYR A 64 -17.93 -22.98 21.90
CA TYR A 64 -18.92 -24.03 22.21
C TYR A 64 -18.28 -25.38 22.52
N LEU A 65 -17.18 -25.73 21.86
CA LEU A 65 -16.41 -26.95 22.18
C LEU A 65 -15.82 -26.89 23.58
N ILE A 66 -15.17 -25.79 23.96
CA ILE A 66 -14.56 -25.62 25.29
C ILE A 66 -15.63 -25.67 26.38
N THR A 67 -16.72 -24.92 26.22
CA THR A 67 -17.83 -24.91 27.20
C THR A 67 -18.50 -26.27 27.31
N ARG A 68 -18.62 -27.03 26.22
CA ARG A 68 -19.18 -28.39 26.23
C ARG A 68 -18.25 -29.43 26.86
N LEU A 69 -16.95 -29.38 26.55
CA LEU A 69 -15.96 -30.38 27.00
C LEU A 69 -15.54 -30.16 28.44
N PHE A 70 -15.34 -28.91 28.85
CA PHE A 70 -14.81 -28.56 30.18
C PHE A 70 -15.87 -28.06 31.16
N LYS A 71 -17.14 -27.94 30.74
CA LYS A 71 -18.24 -27.39 31.54
C LYS A 71 -17.87 -26.06 32.21
N TRP A 72 -17.09 -25.24 31.52
CA TRP A 72 -16.67 -23.93 32.02
C TRP A 72 -17.85 -22.95 31.93
N ASP A 73 -18.48 -22.71 33.08
CA ASP A 73 -19.55 -21.74 33.26
C ASP A 73 -19.07 -20.54 34.09
N ASN A 74 -17.97 -19.92 33.64
CA ASN A 74 -17.43 -18.72 34.26
C ASN A 74 -17.77 -17.49 33.41
N GLU A 75 -18.57 -16.58 33.97
CA GLU A 75 -18.96 -15.34 33.31
C GLU A 75 -17.73 -14.49 32.91
N ILE A 76 -16.67 -14.46 33.72
CA ILE A 76 -15.44 -13.72 33.39
C ILE A 76 -14.79 -14.28 32.12
N PHE A 77 -14.69 -15.61 32.01
CA PHE A 77 -14.14 -16.26 30.83
C PHE A 77 -14.96 -15.95 29.58
N LYS A 78 -16.29 -16.01 29.71
CA LYS A 78 -17.21 -15.68 28.61
C LYS A 78 -17.02 -14.25 28.11
N TYR A 79 -17.00 -13.26 29.00
CA TYR A 79 -16.78 -11.87 28.58
C TYR A 79 -15.38 -11.63 28.01
N ALA A 80 -14.35 -12.23 28.61
CA ALA A 80 -12.98 -12.12 28.10
C ALA A 80 -12.83 -12.75 26.70
N TYR A 81 -13.39 -13.95 26.48
CA TYR A 81 -13.34 -14.64 25.20
C TYR A 81 -14.02 -13.83 24.10
N TRP A 82 -15.24 -13.38 24.35
CA TRP A 82 -16.02 -12.61 23.37
C TRP A 82 -15.49 -11.18 23.17
N GLY A 83 -14.73 -10.62 24.12
CA GLY A 83 -14.01 -9.36 23.95
C GLY A 83 -12.72 -9.50 23.14
N LEU A 84 -11.98 -10.60 23.32
CA LEU A 84 -10.71 -10.85 22.63
C LEU A 84 -10.89 -11.40 21.21
N LEU A 85 -11.95 -12.16 20.95
CA LEU A 85 -12.19 -12.76 19.64
C LEU A 85 -12.28 -11.70 18.52
N PRO A 86 -13.03 -10.59 18.65
CA PRO A 86 -13.02 -9.52 17.65
C PRO A 86 -11.63 -8.87 17.47
N LEU A 87 -10.87 -8.68 18.56
CA LEU A 87 -9.51 -8.12 18.47
C LEU A 87 -8.59 -9.03 17.64
N LEU A 88 -8.72 -10.35 17.81
CA LEU A 88 -7.97 -11.34 17.03
C LEU A 88 -8.43 -11.36 15.56
N VAL A 89 -9.75 -11.40 15.33
CA VAL A 89 -10.35 -11.44 13.98
C VAL A 89 -10.00 -10.19 13.17
N PHE A 90 -10.00 -9.02 13.81
CA PHE A 90 -9.76 -7.73 13.14
C PHE A 90 -8.34 -7.20 13.32
N HIS A 91 -7.42 -7.96 13.92
CA HIS A 91 -6.06 -7.52 14.19
C HIS A 91 -5.36 -6.94 12.93
N GLY A 92 -5.45 -7.65 11.81
CA GLY A 92 -4.87 -7.20 10.53
C GLY A 92 -5.46 -5.86 10.06
N ALA A 93 -6.79 -5.75 10.05
CA ALA A 93 -7.46 -4.51 9.65
C ALA A 93 -7.12 -3.34 10.58
N ILE A 94 -7.03 -3.57 11.89
CA ILE A 94 -6.63 -2.55 12.88
C ILE A 94 -5.20 -2.07 12.62
N LEU A 95 -4.27 -2.98 12.34
CA LEU A 95 -2.89 -2.61 11.99
C LEU A 95 -2.82 -1.84 10.69
N THR A 96 -3.55 -2.26 9.65
CA THR A 96 -3.61 -1.58 8.35
C THR A 96 -4.19 -0.16 8.50
N VAL A 97 -5.32 0.00 9.18
CA VAL A 97 -5.91 1.32 9.45
C VAL A 97 -4.95 2.19 10.27
N SER A 98 -4.31 1.62 11.30
CA SER A 98 -3.34 2.35 12.12
C SER A 98 -2.11 2.79 11.33
N HIS A 99 -1.63 1.94 10.41
CA HIS A 99 -0.57 2.27 9.49
C HIS A 99 -1.02 3.39 8.55
N ASN A 100 -2.19 3.27 7.91
CA ASN A 100 -2.73 4.25 6.96
C ASN A 100 -3.07 5.61 7.60
N LEU A 101 -3.35 5.65 8.91
CA LEU A 101 -3.48 6.89 9.68
C LEU A 101 -2.13 7.55 9.98
N LYS A 102 -1.04 6.77 10.02
CA LYS A 102 0.34 7.28 10.19
C LYS A 102 1.02 7.65 8.88
N VAL A 103 0.48 7.21 7.73
CA VAL A 103 0.99 7.55 6.40
C VAL A 103 0.97 9.07 6.20
N GLY A 104 2.14 9.64 5.94
CA GLY A 104 2.30 11.09 5.79
C GLY A 104 1.60 11.61 4.52
N ALA A 105 1.27 12.91 4.50
CA ALA A 105 0.59 13.54 3.35
C ALA A 105 1.31 13.30 2.00
N THR A 106 2.64 13.21 2.02
CA THR A 106 3.46 12.92 0.82
C THR A 106 3.28 11.50 0.31
N GLU A 107 3.28 10.49 1.19
CA GLU A 107 3.03 9.10 0.80
C GLU A 107 1.65 8.95 0.17
N ARG A 108 0.60 9.46 0.83
CA ARG A 108 -0.76 9.40 0.31
C ARG A 108 -0.88 10.05 -1.08
N SER A 109 -0.17 11.16 -1.31
CA SER A 109 -0.16 11.82 -2.61
C SER A 109 0.53 10.96 -3.71
N ILE A 110 1.64 10.30 -3.39
CA ILE A 110 2.31 9.36 -4.30
C ILE A 110 1.39 8.19 -4.66
N CYS A 111 0.68 7.67 -3.67
CA CYS A 111 -0.23 6.54 -3.84
C CYS A 111 -1.33 6.83 -4.85
N ASN A 112 -1.93 8.02 -4.78
CA ASN A 112 -2.96 8.45 -5.71
C ASN A 112 -2.47 8.55 -7.16
N LYS A 113 -1.16 8.75 -7.31
CA LYS A 113 -0.48 8.96 -8.59
C LYS A 113 0.16 7.69 -9.14
N THR A 114 0.10 6.59 -8.40
CA THR A 114 0.79 5.35 -8.74
C THR A 114 -0.20 4.23 -9.00
N THR A 115 0.00 3.49 -10.09
CA THR A 115 -0.86 2.39 -10.51
C THR A 115 -0.02 1.23 -11.04
N ARG A 116 -0.52 0.00 -10.89
CA ARG A 116 0.12 -1.20 -11.46
C ARG A 116 -0.10 -1.23 -12.97
N ALA A 117 0.97 -1.43 -13.73
CA ALA A 117 0.92 -1.61 -15.17
C ALA A 117 0.32 -3.00 -15.48
N LYS A 118 -0.95 -3.03 -15.91
CA LYS A 118 -1.72 -4.27 -16.17
C LYS A 118 -1.04 -5.28 -17.11
N LYS A 119 -0.13 -4.84 -17.99
CA LYS A 119 0.48 -5.68 -19.03
C LYS A 119 1.90 -6.18 -18.73
N SER A 120 2.65 -5.50 -17.86
CA SER A 120 4.09 -5.78 -17.65
C SER A 120 4.44 -6.22 -16.24
N GLY A 121 3.48 -6.24 -15.31
CA GLY A 121 3.75 -6.55 -13.90
C GLY A 121 4.47 -5.44 -13.12
N GLY A 122 4.94 -4.40 -13.81
CA GLY A 122 5.60 -3.23 -13.22
C GLY A 122 4.64 -2.17 -12.68
N MET A 123 5.20 -1.05 -12.25
CA MET A 123 4.50 0.08 -11.63
C MET A 123 4.72 1.37 -12.41
N VAL A 124 3.71 2.23 -12.41
CA VAL A 124 3.74 3.55 -13.04
C VAL A 124 3.29 4.60 -12.05
N SER A 125 4.17 5.56 -11.75
CA SER A 125 3.83 6.80 -11.03
C SER A 125 3.80 7.96 -12.00
N THR A 126 2.72 8.75 -12.03
CA THR A 126 2.57 9.86 -12.98
C THR A 126 2.38 11.19 -12.26
N ASN A 127 2.87 12.28 -12.85
CA ASN A 127 2.69 13.64 -12.33
C ASN A 127 3.20 13.84 -10.88
N LEU A 128 4.32 13.21 -10.53
CA LEU A 128 5.00 13.42 -9.27
C LEU A 128 5.72 14.79 -9.26
N THR A 129 5.72 15.41 -8.09
CA THR A 129 6.55 16.57 -7.75
C THR A 129 7.96 16.11 -7.37
N LEU A 130 8.92 17.04 -7.38
CA LEU A 130 10.28 16.72 -6.92
C LEU A 130 10.30 16.22 -5.46
N LYS A 131 9.50 16.81 -4.57
CA LYS A 131 9.40 16.36 -3.17
C LYS A 131 8.94 14.91 -3.07
N GLU A 132 7.95 14.52 -3.86
CA GLU A 132 7.45 13.14 -3.92
C GLU A 132 8.49 12.18 -4.53
N TYR A 133 9.24 12.62 -5.54
CA TYR A 133 10.34 11.83 -6.09
C TYR A 133 11.47 11.61 -5.07
N LEU A 134 11.91 12.66 -4.39
CA LEU A 134 12.95 12.59 -3.36
C LEU A 134 12.51 11.73 -2.15
N TYR A 135 11.21 11.58 -1.94
CA TYR A 135 10.69 10.62 -0.97
C TYR A 135 10.92 9.16 -1.39
N LEU A 136 10.80 8.86 -2.68
CA LEU A 136 10.98 7.51 -3.23
C LEU A 136 12.45 7.15 -3.40
N GLN A 137 13.28 8.11 -3.82
CA GLN A 137 14.67 7.91 -4.21
C GLN A 137 15.53 7.13 -3.19
N PRO A 138 15.51 7.40 -1.87
CA PRO A 138 16.35 6.67 -0.91
C PRO A 138 16.06 5.17 -0.84
N ASN A 139 14.85 4.75 -1.23
CA ASN A 139 14.43 3.36 -1.19
C ASN A 139 14.92 2.54 -2.40
N ARG A 140 15.53 3.20 -3.41
CA ARG A 140 15.98 2.59 -4.67
C ARG A 140 17.28 3.22 -5.16
N ARG A 141 18.36 2.44 -5.17
CA ARG A 141 19.71 2.92 -5.58
C ARG A 141 19.76 3.31 -7.05
N GLU A 142 18.84 2.79 -7.85
CA GLU A 142 18.76 2.97 -9.30
C GLU A 142 18.20 4.36 -9.67
N PHE A 143 17.60 5.09 -8.71
CA PHE A 143 16.97 6.37 -8.97
C PHE A 143 18.02 7.50 -9.06
N PRO A 144 18.19 8.14 -10.24
CA PRO A 144 19.18 9.19 -10.41
C PRO A 144 18.81 10.47 -9.66
N ASN A 145 19.78 11.33 -9.43
CA ASN A 145 19.50 12.68 -8.95
C ASN A 145 18.81 13.49 -10.05
N LEU A 146 17.65 14.06 -9.73
CA LEU A 146 16.95 14.96 -10.63
C LEU A 146 17.34 16.42 -10.36
N PRO A 147 17.35 17.27 -11.39
CA PRO A 147 17.55 18.70 -11.22
C PRO A 147 16.50 19.35 -10.29
N PRO A 148 16.84 20.41 -9.55
CA PRO A 148 15.96 21.02 -8.55
C PRO A 148 14.67 21.65 -9.13
N THR A 149 14.63 22.02 -10.42
CA THR A 149 13.40 22.52 -11.05
C THR A 149 12.51 21.43 -11.67
N SER A 150 12.81 20.15 -11.42
CA SER A 150 12.07 19.04 -12.01
C SER A 150 10.62 18.99 -11.53
N LYS A 151 9.71 18.84 -12.49
CA LYS A 151 8.26 18.72 -12.28
C LYS A 151 7.64 17.75 -13.28
N ASN A 152 6.39 17.37 -13.02
CA ASN A 152 5.62 16.40 -13.82
C ASN A 152 6.43 15.11 -14.04
N ILE A 153 6.99 14.58 -12.96
CA ILE A 153 7.86 13.42 -13.00
C ILE A 153 6.98 12.18 -13.17
N THR A 154 7.33 11.37 -14.16
CA THR A 154 6.71 10.08 -14.44
C THR A 154 7.78 9.01 -14.27
N ILE A 155 7.47 8.00 -13.48
CA ILE A 155 8.33 6.84 -13.21
C ILE A 155 7.61 5.62 -13.74
N TRP A 156 8.29 4.86 -14.60
CA TRP A 156 7.90 3.52 -14.99
C TRP A 156 8.98 2.58 -14.50
N PHE A 157 8.62 1.68 -13.60
CA PHE A 157 9.57 0.78 -12.98
C PHE A 157 9.05 -0.65 -13.05
N ASN A 158 9.86 -1.53 -13.63
CA ASN A 158 9.61 -2.96 -13.63
C ASN A 158 10.80 -3.63 -12.95
N GLY A 159 10.58 -4.16 -11.75
CA GLY A 159 11.58 -4.94 -10.98
C GLY A 159 11.04 -6.34 -10.87
N GLY A 160 11.48 -7.21 -11.79
CA GLY A 160 10.70 -8.37 -12.20
C GLY A 160 11.18 -9.70 -11.65
N ASP A 161 12.49 -9.95 -11.63
CA ASP A 161 12.95 -11.33 -11.55
C ASP A 161 13.96 -11.59 -10.44
N PHE A 162 13.98 -12.84 -9.96
CA PHE A 162 14.87 -13.40 -8.92
C PHE A 162 16.36 -13.17 -9.19
N ILE A 163 16.70 -12.75 -10.41
CA ILE A 163 18.05 -12.56 -10.96
C ILE A 163 18.53 -11.10 -10.80
N GLY A 164 17.64 -10.17 -10.46
CA GLY A 164 17.99 -8.75 -10.26
C GLY A 164 17.64 -7.84 -11.44
N ASP A 165 17.09 -8.38 -12.51
CA ASP A 165 16.71 -7.64 -13.72
C ASP A 165 15.70 -6.54 -13.41
N TYR A 166 15.97 -5.36 -13.95
CA TYR A 166 15.05 -4.23 -13.85
C TYR A 166 15.02 -3.39 -15.11
N THR A 167 13.94 -2.64 -15.25
CA THR A 167 13.83 -1.53 -16.20
C THR A 167 13.25 -0.33 -15.48
N LEU A 168 13.98 0.77 -15.53
CA LEU A 168 13.60 2.07 -14.98
C LEU A 168 13.54 3.09 -16.11
N GLN A 169 12.35 3.62 -16.37
CA GLN A 169 12.17 4.76 -17.24
C GLN A 169 11.62 5.93 -16.43
N LEU A 170 12.33 7.04 -16.46
CA LEU A 170 11.96 8.29 -15.83
C LEU A 170 11.73 9.34 -16.92
N THR A 171 10.67 10.13 -16.81
CA THR A 171 10.43 11.29 -17.68
C THR A 171 10.00 12.47 -16.83
N PHE A 172 10.63 13.62 -17.02
CA PHE A 172 10.34 14.82 -16.22
C PHE A 172 10.59 16.07 -17.04
N THR A 173 10.04 17.19 -16.57
CA THR A 173 10.26 18.51 -17.17
C THR A 173 11.09 19.36 -16.22
N CYS A 174 12.13 20.02 -16.73
CA CYS A 174 13.03 20.88 -15.96
C CYS A 174 13.37 22.15 -16.74
N SER A 175 14.05 23.10 -16.10
CA SER A 175 14.53 24.32 -16.74
C SER A 175 15.58 24.01 -17.81
N VAL A 176 15.56 24.75 -18.92
CA VAL A 176 16.55 24.56 -20.00
C VAL A 176 17.98 24.78 -19.50
N LYS A 177 18.16 25.67 -18.50
CA LYS A 177 19.46 26.04 -17.92
C LYS A 177 20.10 24.94 -17.07
N GLU A 178 19.34 23.95 -16.64
CA GLU A 178 19.88 22.90 -15.76
C GLU A 178 20.72 21.89 -16.54
N THR A 179 21.81 21.45 -15.94
CA THR A 179 22.66 20.42 -16.57
C THR A 179 22.06 19.05 -16.26
N ILE A 180 21.95 18.21 -17.28
CA ILE A 180 21.50 16.83 -17.16
C ILE A 180 22.75 15.94 -17.25
N GLY A 181 22.70 14.73 -16.68
CA GLY A 181 23.75 13.73 -16.87
C GLY A 181 24.07 13.54 -18.36
N LYS A 182 25.35 13.32 -18.66
CA LYS A 182 25.88 13.27 -20.03
C LYS A 182 26.00 11.86 -20.62
N ASN A 183 25.50 10.84 -19.93
CA ASN A 183 25.60 9.46 -20.41
C ASN A 183 24.42 9.08 -21.32
N GLU A 184 24.55 7.95 -22.02
CA GLU A 184 23.58 7.44 -23.00
C GLU A 184 22.19 7.16 -22.39
N ARG A 185 22.09 7.11 -21.06
CA ARG A 185 20.82 6.89 -20.35
C ARG A 185 19.93 8.13 -20.36
N TRP A 186 20.48 9.33 -20.54
CA TRP A 186 19.72 10.57 -20.57
C TRP A 186 19.40 11.00 -22.01
N THR A 187 18.16 11.40 -22.25
CA THR A 187 17.72 11.90 -23.55
C THR A 187 16.82 13.11 -23.37
N VAL A 188 17.15 14.22 -24.05
CA VAL A 188 16.26 15.38 -24.12
C VAL A 188 15.21 15.10 -25.21
N LYS A 189 13.94 14.93 -24.81
CA LYS A 189 12.83 14.62 -25.72
C LYS A 189 12.28 15.87 -26.39
N ASN A 190 12.19 16.98 -25.67
CA ASN A 190 11.61 18.21 -26.17
C ASN A 190 12.19 19.44 -25.44
N ILE A 191 12.28 20.58 -26.12
CA ILE A 191 12.68 21.87 -25.56
C ILE A 191 11.60 22.90 -25.93
N ASN A 192 10.87 23.38 -24.91
CA ASN A 192 9.97 24.50 -25.06
C ASN A 192 10.71 25.80 -24.70
N LYS A 193 11.23 26.48 -25.73
CA LYS A 193 11.97 27.73 -25.59
C LYS A 193 11.11 28.88 -25.04
N ALA A 194 9.82 28.93 -25.38
CA ALA A 194 8.92 30.00 -24.93
C ALA A 194 8.70 29.99 -23.41
N VAL A 195 8.60 28.78 -22.84
CA VAL A 195 8.39 28.59 -21.38
C VAL A 195 9.73 28.38 -20.65
N GLY A 196 10.85 28.30 -21.38
CA GLY A 196 12.17 28.04 -20.79
C GLY A 196 12.31 26.67 -20.14
N THR A 197 11.59 25.65 -20.65
CA THR A 197 11.61 24.29 -20.09
C THR A 197 12.02 23.24 -21.12
N LYS A 198 12.53 22.10 -20.64
CA LYS A 198 12.82 20.92 -21.46
C LYS A 198 12.28 19.67 -20.79
N THR A 199 11.82 18.73 -21.60
CA THR A 199 11.40 17.40 -21.16
C THR A 199 12.54 16.42 -21.39
N VAL A 200 12.89 15.70 -20.36
CA VAL A 200 14.02 14.80 -20.29
C VAL A 200 13.51 13.41 -19.95
N SER A 201 14.11 12.41 -20.57
CA SER A 201 13.93 11.00 -20.26
C SER A 201 15.24 10.44 -19.70
N TYR A 202 15.13 9.58 -18.71
CA TYR A 202 16.20 8.69 -18.27
C TYR A 202 15.73 7.26 -18.47
N LEU A 203 16.58 6.41 -19.04
CA LEU A 203 16.31 4.99 -19.22
C LEU A 203 17.49 4.19 -18.70
N ASP A 204 17.21 3.29 -17.77
CA ASP A 204 18.17 2.35 -17.20
C ASP A 204 17.55 0.97 -17.19
N PHE A 205 18.37 -0.04 -17.45
CA PHE A 205 17.96 -1.41 -17.39
C PHE A 205 19.17 -2.29 -17.11
N ASP A 206 18.94 -3.33 -16.33
CA ASP A 206 19.91 -4.38 -16.05
C ASP A 206 19.31 -5.71 -16.52
N ARG A 207 20.14 -6.51 -17.19
CA ARG A 207 19.78 -7.77 -17.86
C ARG A 207 20.73 -8.88 -17.45
#